data_AF-A0A139NAC6-F1
#
_entry.id   AF-A0A139NAC6-F1
#
_cell.length_a   1.000
_cell.length_b   1.000
_cell.length_c   1.000
_cell.angle_alpha   90.00
_cell.angle_beta   90.00
_cell.angle_gamma   90.00
#
_symmetry.space_group_name_H-M   'P 1'
#
loop_
_entity.id
_entity.type
_entity.pdbx_description
1 polymer ?
#
loop_
_entity_poly.entity_id
_entity_poly.type
_entity_poly.pdbx_seq_one_letter_code
_entity_poly.pdbx_strand_id
1 'polypeptide(L)'
;MFVIYTKHLLDVPKIGLAVVLLIAVFLLFLPKKNIAIFYALVFSGVLTSLITPVLNTPDEPVHLARTIHIVEGDLNLDNSKPLISEDFFDIYDQIKSPLTKTNLFNEGQTDKKVGFGRSTDYRATNSYWFIGYIPQAIGFGIGKFLHLSVGISYYLGRIFNALAYAVLAYIAIRLSGKAKQLIMMVAFIPMNLVLAGSYNQDSVSLGLAYIIVSLFISWVSDSEKKVRNRDLILYVIICCLLATMKLPYVLLIGLLLFIPKSKFNGRFFYGKVISAVLCVGAVTVFWFLLSQQVKLANFQLEGADLRGQLMNLIHRPQDYLPVVFKVNAFVH
;
A
#
# COMPACT_ATOMS: atom_id res chain seq x y z
N MET A 1 1.38 -22.97 20.25
CA MET A 1 0.46 -22.15 21.08
C MET A 1 1.28 -21.52 22.19
N PHE A 2 1.88 -20.36 21.94
CA PHE A 2 2.57 -19.57 22.97
C PHE A 2 1.83 -18.25 23.07
N VAL A 3 1.01 -18.14 24.12
CA VAL A 3 0.31 -16.93 24.50
C VAL A 3 1.34 -16.04 25.19
N ILE A 4 1.82 -15.02 24.48
CA ILE A 4 2.60 -13.95 25.09
C ILE A 4 1.60 -12.98 25.73
N TYR A 5 1.29 -13.23 27.00
CA TYR A 5 0.62 -12.27 27.87
C TYR A 5 1.65 -11.22 28.30
N THR A 6 1.85 -10.17 27.50
CA THR A 6 2.59 -9.00 27.97
C THR A 6 1.66 -8.14 28.83
N LYS A 7 2.05 -7.92 30.10
CA LYS A 7 1.42 -6.99 31.06
C LYS A 7 1.47 -5.51 30.65
N HIS A 8 1.68 -5.21 29.36
CA HIS A 8 1.82 -3.87 28.78
C HIS A 8 0.88 -3.69 27.58
N LEU A 9 -0.38 -4.06 27.71
CA LEU A 9 -1.42 -3.74 26.71
C LEU A 9 -1.68 -2.21 26.56
N LEU A 10 -0.96 -1.37 27.32
CA LEU A 10 -1.22 0.05 27.54
C LEU A 10 -0.16 1.02 27.00
N ASP A 11 0.87 0.56 26.29
CA ASP A 11 1.90 1.46 25.71
C ASP A 11 1.74 1.73 24.20
N VAL A 12 0.97 0.91 23.48
CA VAL A 12 0.56 1.16 22.09
C VAL A 12 -0.49 2.29 21.91
N PRO A 13 -1.40 2.60 22.86
CA PRO A 13 -2.41 3.65 22.66
C PRO A 13 -1.90 5.07 22.91
N LYS A 14 -0.79 5.32 23.62
CA LYS A 14 -0.39 6.70 23.98
C LYS A 14 0.19 7.49 22.81
N ILE A 15 1.06 6.87 22.01
CA ILE A 15 1.65 7.50 20.82
C ILE A 15 0.59 7.64 19.73
N GLY A 16 -0.22 6.61 19.51
CA GLY A 16 -1.35 6.66 18.57
C GLY A 16 -2.36 7.75 18.94
N LEU A 17 -2.74 7.85 20.22
CA LEU A 17 -3.65 8.89 20.72
C LEU A 17 -3.01 10.28 20.62
N ALA A 18 -1.72 10.43 20.94
CA ALA A 18 -1.01 11.69 20.79
C ALA A 18 -0.93 12.15 19.33
N VAL A 19 -0.67 11.23 18.39
CA VAL A 19 -0.69 11.52 16.94
C VAL A 19 -2.09 11.94 16.50
N VAL A 20 -3.13 11.21 16.91
CA VAL A 20 -4.53 11.56 16.60
C VAL A 20 -4.90 12.94 17.16
N LEU A 21 -4.52 13.24 18.41
CA LEU A 21 -4.77 14.53 19.05
C LEU A 21 -4.02 15.66 18.36
N LEU A 22 -2.75 15.45 17.98
CA LEU A 22 -1.93 16.46 17.31
C LEU A 22 -2.47 16.74 15.90
N ILE A 23 -2.91 15.71 15.18
CA ILE A 23 -3.62 15.86 13.89
C ILE A 23 -4.93 16.63 14.08
N ALA A 24 -5.73 16.27 15.09
CA ALA A 24 -6.99 16.95 15.38
C ALA A 24 -6.80 18.44 15.72
N VAL A 25 -5.80 18.78 16.52
CA VAL A 25 -5.44 20.16 16.86
C VAL A 25 -4.96 20.90 15.62
N PHE A 26 -4.09 20.30 14.79
CA PHE A 26 -3.61 20.93 13.55
C PHE A 26 -4.76 21.22 12.58
N LEU A 27 -5.75 20.34 12.47
CA LEU A 27 -6.94 20.53 11.63
C LEU A 27 -7.76 21.78 12.02
N LEU A 28 -7.73 22.21 13.29
CA LEU A 28 -8.45 23.41 13.74
C LEU A 28 -7.83 24.71 13.21
N PHE A 29 -6.53 24.72 12.93
CA PHE A 29 -5.80 25.92 12.49
C PHE A 29 -5.74 26.07 10.97
N LEU A 30 -6.24 25.09 10.22
CA LEU A 30 -6.16 25.11 8.77
C LEU A 30 -7.22 26.03 8.11
N PRO A 31 -6.88 26.71 7.02
CA PRO A 31 -7.80 27.62 6.33
C PRO A 31 -9.03 26.86 5.80
N LYS A 32 -10.24 27.44 5.87
CA LYS A 32 -11.52 26.80 5.43
C LYS A 32 -11.61 26.41 3.93
N LYS A 33 -10.52 26.55 3.17
CA LYS A 33 -10.43 26.18 1.75
C LYS A 33 -10.09 24.70 1.61
N ASN A 34 -10.57 24.05 0.54
CA ASN A 34 -10.28 22.62 0.26
C ASN A 34 -8.79 22.25 0.29
N ILE A 35 -7.87 23.20 0.05
CA ILE A 35 -6.42 22.98 0.09
C ILE A 35 -5.88 22.67 1.50
N ALA A 36 -6.59 23.08 2.56
CA ALA A 36 -6.23 22.74 3.94
C ALA A 36 -6.14 21.23 4.15
N ILE A 37 -7.06 20.47 3.55
CA ILE A 37 -7.09 19.01 3.66
C ILE A 37 -5.79 18.41 3.14
N PHE A 38 -5.27 18.93 2.02
CA PHE A 38 -3.98 18.50 1.49
C PHE A 38 -2.85 18.78 2.47
N TYR A 39 -2.78 19.99 3.06
CA TYR A 39 -1.77 20.32 4.05
C TYR A 39 -1.89 19.45 5.32
N ALA A 40 -3.10 19.13 5.77
CA ALA A 40 -3.31 18.18 6.87
C ALA A 40 -2.80 16.78 6.54
N LEU A 41 -3.08 16.26 5.34
CA LEU A 41 -2.59 14.95 4.92
C LEU A 41 -1.06 14.92 4.86
N VAL A 42 -0.44 15.95 4.27
CA VAL A 42 1.02 16.09 4.20
C VAL A 42 1.62 16.17 5.61
N PHE A 43 1.10 17.07 6.45
CA PHE A 43 1.59 17.24 7.81
C PHE A 43 1.48 15.94 8.61
N SER A 44 0.33 15.26 8.53
CA SER A 44 0.09 14.02 9.27
C SER A 44 1.01 12.89 8.78
N GLY A 45 1.18 12.73 7.47
CA GLY A 45 2.05 11.70 6.89
C GLY A 45 3.53 11.95 7.14
N VAL A 46 3.98 13.21 7.09
CA VAL A 46 5.36 13.57 7.48
C VAL A 46 5.56 13.34 8.97
N LEU A 47 4.60 13.72 9.81
CA LEU A 47 4.67 13.51 11.24
C LEU A 47 4.77 12.01 11.59
N THR A 48 3.93 11.16 11.00
CA THR A 48 4.01 9.70 11.20
C THR A 48 5.31 9.12 10.68
N SER A 49 5.89 9.67 9.60
CA SER A 49 7.19 9.24 9.09
C SER A 49 8.36 9.45 10.06
N LEU A 50 8.26 10.50 10.89
CA LEU A 50 9.28 10.90 11.86
C LEU A 50 9.06 10.25 13.23
N ILE A 51 7.80 10.15 13.67
CA ILE A 51 7.46 9.60 14.99
C ILE A 51 7.56 8.07 15.01
N THR A 52 7.22 7.41 13.90
CA THR A 52 7.28 5.94 13.83
C THR A 52 8.75 5.51 13.88
N PRO A 53 9.16 4.68 14.86
CA PRO A 53 10.55 4.23 14.95
C PRO A 53 11.02 3.52 13.66
N VAL A 54 12.34 3.44 13.50
CA VAL A 54 12.98 2.82 12.33
C VAL A 54 12.43 1.40 12.15
N LEU A 55 11.91 1.10 10.97
CA LEU A 55 11.38 -0.22 10.59
C LEU A 55 10.36 -0.85 11.56
N ASN A 56 9.57 -0.02 12.24
CA ASN A 56 8.57 -0.48 13.21
C ASN A 56 7.19 -0.73 12.59
N THR A 57 6.97 -0.37 11.32
CA THR A 57 5.72 -0.66 10.62
C THR A 57 5.72 -2.13 10.15
N PRO A 58 4.58 -2.84 10.16
CA PRO A 58 4.51 -4.21 9.65
C PRO A 58 5.07 -4.31 8.23
N ASP A 59 5.90 -5.33 8.01
CA ASP A 59 6.55 -5.67 6.73
C ASP A 59 7.44 -4.56 6.11
N GLU A 60 7.69 -3.48 6.83
CA GLU A 60 8.54 -2.37 6.36
C GLU A 60 9.94 -2.80 5.92
N PRO A 61 10.63 -3.76 6.59
CA PRO A 61 11.96 -4.20 6.15
C PRO A 61 11.98 -4.78 4.73
N VAL A 62 11.00 -5.62 4.35
CA VAL A 62 11.00 -6.21 3.00
C VAL A 62 10.68 -5.17 1.92
N HIS A 63 9.84 -4.18 2.26
CA HIS A 63 9.50 -3.09 1.35
C HIS A 63 10.62 -2.06 1.22
N LEU A 64 11.38 -1.80 2.30
CA LEU A 64 12.61 -1.01 2.23
C LEU A 64 13.61 -1.71 1.31
N ALA A 65 13.84 -3.01 1.51
CA ALA A 65 14.75 -3.77 0.68
C ALA A 65 14.37 -3.76 -0.80
N ARG A 66 13.08 -3.93 -1.11
CA ARG A 66 12.55 -3.77 -2.48
C ARG A 66 12.82 -2.37 -3.04
N THR A 67 12.68 -1.33 -2.21
CA THR A 67 12.92 0.06 -2.62
C THR A 67 14.39 0.31 -2.94
N ILE A 68 15.32 -0.14 -2.10
CA ILE A 68 16.76 -0.03 -2.34
C ILE A 68 17.14 -0.75 -3.62
N HIS A 69 16.61 -1.96 -3.84
CA HIS A 69 16.83 -2.71 -5.07
C HIS A 69 16.38 -1.97 -6.34
N ILE A 70 15.23 -1.27 -6.28
CA ILE A 70 14.74 -0.40 -7.36
C ILE A 70 15.68 0.80 -7.59
N VAL A 71 16.19 1.41 -6.51
CA VAL A 71 17.16 2.53 -6.60
C VAL A 71 18.48 2.09 -7.24
N GLU A 72 18.90 0.84 -7.03
CA GLU A 72 20.07 0.24 -7.68
C GLU A 72 19.88 -0.06 -9.18
N GLY A 73 18.68 0.21 -9.73
CA GLY A 73 18.38 0.08 -11.15
C GLY A 73 17.66 -1.21 -11.55
N ASP A 74 17.36 -2.09 -10.59
CA ASP A 74 16.64 -3.34 -10.88
C ASP A 74 15.15 -3.23 -10.52
N LEU A 75 14.35 -2.96 -11.56
CA LEU A 75 12.90 -2.76 -11.43
C LEU A 75 12.14 -4.07 -11.25
N ASN A 76 12.65 -5.17 -11.82
CA ASN A 76 12.01 -6.47 -11.73
C ASN A 76 12.70 -7.29 -10.65
N LEU A 77 12.19 -8.50 -10.41
CA LEU A 77 12.84 -9.46 -9.53
C LEU A 77 13.12 -10.69 -10.36
N ASP A 78 14.22 -11.35 -10.05
CA ASP A 78 14.61 -12.58 -10.69
C ASP A 78 14.92 -13.66 -9.65
N ASN A 79 15.35 -14.82 -10.15
CA ASN A 79 15.74 -15.95 -9.32
C ASN A 79 17.24 -15.94 -8.98
N SER A 80 17.95 -14.84 -9.24
CA SER A 80 19.37 -14.72 -8.91
C SER A 80 19.59 -14.66 -7.39
N LYS A 81 20.85 -14.69 -6.96
CA LYS A 81 21.18 -14.56 -5.54
C LYS A 81 20.78 -13.15 -5.09
N PRO A 82 19.96 -13.00 -4.04
CA PRO A 82 19.51 -11.70 -3.58
C PRO A 82 20.69 -10.92 -3.01
N LEU A 83 21.12 -9.89 -3.75
CA LEU A 83 22.17 -8.96 -3.38
C LEU A 83 21.54 -7.60 -3.15
N ILE A 84 21.95 -6.93 -2.08
CA ILE A 84 21.48 -5.58 -1.72
C ILE A 84 22.64 -4.73 -1.21
N SER A 85 22.53 -3.41 -1.32
CA SER A 85 23.41 -2.48 -0.61
C SER A 85 23.48 -2.76 0.89
N GLU A 86 24.69 -2.68 1.43
CA GLU A 86 24.97 -2.71 2.87
C GLU A 86 24.18 -1.61 3.64
N ASP A 87 23.79 -0.52 2.97
CA ASP A 87 22.90 0.52 3.51
C ASP A 87 21.62 -0.06 4.14
N PHE A 88 21.09 -1.16 3.59
CA PHE A 88 19.93 -1.84 4.14
C PHE A 88 20.20 -2.36 5.56
N PHE A 89 21.36 -2.94 5.78
CA PHE A 89 21.74 -3.53 7.07
C PHE A 89 22.03 -2.45 8.10
N ASP A 90 22.64 -1.33 7.70
CA ASP A 90 22.82 -0.17 8.59
C ASP A 90 21.47 0.32 9.16
N ILE A 91 20.42 0.33 8.33
CA ILE A 91 19.04 0.65 8.75
C ILE A 91 18.44 -0.48 9.58
N TYR A 92 18.60 -1.73 9.14
CA TYR A 92 18.01 -2.90 9.79
C TYR A 92 18.52 -3.10 11.21
N ASP A 93 19.81 -2.87 11.45
CA ASP A 93 20.44 -3.01 12.77
C ASP A 93 19.95 -1.96 13.78
N GLN A 94 19.30 -0.90 13.30
CA GLN A 94 18.68 0.14 14.12
C GLN A 94 17.16 -0.01 14.25
N ILE A 95 16.60 -1.17 13.88
CA ILE A 95 15.17 -1.45 14.02
C ILE A 95 14.62 -1.09 15.40
N LYS A 96 13.43 -0.49 15.42
CA LYS A 96 12.72 0.06 16.60
C LYS A 96 13.42 1.24 17.30
N SER A 97 14.53 1.74 16.77
CA SER A 97 15.15 2.95 17.30
C SER A 97 14.31 4.18 16.94
N PRO A 98 13.95 5.05 17.90
CA PRO A 98 13.29 6.31 17.60
C PRO A 98 14.26 7.29 16.92
N LEU A 99 13.70 8.27 16.20
CA LEU A 99 14.45 9.33 15.50
C LEU A 99 15.51 10.03 16.36
N THR A 100 15.25 10.18 17.66
CA THR A 100 16.17 10.87 18.59
C THR A 100 17.33 10.01 19.11
N LYS A 101 17.30 8.69 18.88
CA LYS A 101 18.31 7.74 19.37
C LYS A 101 19.05 6.99 18.25
N THR A 102 18.65 7.19 17.01
CA THR A 102 19.29 6.53 15.86
C THR A 102 20.61 7.21 15.50
N ASN A 103 21.61 6.40 15.16
CA ASN A 103 22.90 6.87 14.65
C ASN A 103 22.93 6.95 13.11
N LEU A 104 21.82 6.61 12.42
CA LEU A 104 21.74 6.61 10.95
C LEU A 104 22.13 7.93 10.29
N PHE A 105 22.01 9.06 10.99
CA PHE A 105 22.40 10.37 10.46
C PHE A 105 23.91 10.56 10.36
N ASN A 106 24.69 9.73 11.07
CA ASN A 106 26.16 9.74 11.04
C ASN A 106 26.73 8.68 10.09
N GLU A 107 25.90 7.72 9.63
CA GLU A 107 26.31 6.68 8.70
C GLU A 107 26.31 7.21 7.25
N GLY A 108 27.44 7.12 6.57
CA GLY A 108 27.56 7.42 5.14
C GLY A 108 26.92 6.32 4.28
N GLN A 109 26.68 6.62 3.01
CA GLN A 109 26.12 5.63 2.08
C GLN A 109 27.17 4.87 1.29
N THR A 110 26.83 3.65 0.89
CA THR A 110 27.68 2.76 0.11
C THR A 110 26.93 2.10 -1.04
N ASP A 111 27.67 1.68 -2.07
CA ASP A 111 27.17 0.85 -3.16
C ASP A 111 27.63 -0.61 -3.03
N LYS A 112 28.30 -0.93 -1.92
CA LYS A 112 28.78 -2.29 -1.65
C LYS A 112 27.60 -3.24 -1.49
N LYS A 113 27.51 -4.19 -2.41
CA LYS A 113 26.48 -5.23 -2.38
C LYS A 113 26.89 -6.40 -1.50
N VAL A 114 25.98 -6.83 -0.64
CA VAL A 114 26.13 -7.98 0.26
C VAL A 114 24.95 -8.94 0.07
N GLY A 115 25.15 -10.22 0.45
CA GLY A 115 24.10 -11.22 0.38
C GLY A 115 22.99 -10.95 1.40
N PHE A 116 21.73 -10.99 0.97
CA PHE A 116 20.59 -10.62 1.81
C PHE A 116 20.33 -11.58 3.01
N GLY A 117 20.94 -12.78 3.01
CA GLY A 117 20.83 -13.74 4.11
C GLY A 117 19.61 -14.67 4.02
N ARG A 118 19.23 -15.30 5.15
CA ARG A 118 18.18 -16.35 5.21
C ARG A 118 16.82 -15.89 5.77
N SER A 119 16.73 -14.74 6.43
CA SER A 119 15.60 -14.37 7.30
C SER A 119 14.58 -13.40 6.70
N THR A 120 14.91 -12.70 5.63
CA THR A 120 14.06 -11.70 4.98
C THR A 120 14.41 -11.74 3.51
N ASP A 121 13.45 -11.79 2.58
CA ASP A 121 13.72 -11.83 1.14
C ASP A 121 12.80 -10.86 0.41
N TYR A 122 13.37 -9.81 -0.21
CA TYR A 122 12.59 -8.82 -0.94
C TYR A 122 11.85 -9.43 -2.14
N ARG A 123 12.23 -10.64 -2.59
CA ARG A 123 11.47 -11.40 -3.59
C ARG A 123 10.06 -11.75 -3.13
N ALA A 124 9.79 -11.76 -1.82
CA ALA A 124 8.43 -11.87 -1.26
C ALA A 124 7.48 -10.78 -1.77
N THR A 125 8.03 -9.64 -2.20
CA THR A 125 7.26 -8.52 -2.76
C THR A 125 6.98 -8.65 -4.26
N ASN A 126 7.38 -9.74 -4.93
CA ASN A 126 7.23 -9.89 -6.38
C ASN A 126 5.79 -9.91 -6.87
N SER A 127 4.84 -10.23 -6.01
CA SER A 127 3.41 -10.08 -6.31
C SER A 127 3.01 -8.63 -6.60
N TYR A 128 3.87 -7.67 -6.28
CA TYR A 128 3.59 -6.26 -6.32
C TYR A 128 4.48 -5.53 -7.32
N TRP A 129 3.86 -4.75 -8.20
CA TRP A 129 4.60 -4.03 -9.22
C TRP A 129 5.40 -2.85 -8.65
N PHE A 130 6.54 -2.54 -9.29
CA PHE A 130 7.48 -1.51 -8.83
C PHE A 130 6.86 -0.11 -8.76
N ILE A 131 5.77 0.15 -9.50
CA ILE A 131 5.09 1.46 -9.51
C ILE A 131 4.66 1.88 -8.09
N GLY A 132 4.25 0.92 -7.25
CA GLY A 132 3.87 1.21 -5.86
C GLY A 132 5.03 1.73 -5.00
N TYR A 133 6.27 1.51 -5.43
CA TYR A 133 7.50 1.86 -4.73
C TYR A 133 8.19 3.12 -5.31
N ILE A 134 7.71 3.65 -6.43
CA ILE A 134 8.33 4.81 -7.08
C ILE A 134 8.48 6.00 -6.13
N PRO A 135 7.48 6.41 -5.31
CA PRO A 135 7.63 7.57 -4.44
C PRO A 135 8.78 7.42 -3.45
N GLN A 136 8.79 6.31 -2.71
CA GLN A 136 9.84 5.98 -1.73
C GLN A 136 11.21 5.76 -2.38
N ALA A 137 11.26 5.19 -3.59
CA ALA A 137 12.50 5.03 -4.36
C ALA A 137 13.07 6.39 -4.79
N ILE A 138 12.23 7.34 -5.23
CA ILE A 138 12.66 8.70 -5.55
C ILE A 138 13.23 9.37 -4.30
N GLY A 139 12.53 9.30 -3.16
CA GLY A 139 13.00 9.92 -1.92
C GLY A 139 14.34 9.36 -1.45
N PHE A 140 14.49 8.04 -1.42
CA PHE A 140 15.75 7.39 -1.05
C PHE A 140 16.87 7.68 -2.06
N GLY A 141 16.55 7.60 -3.35
CA GLY A 141 17.48 7.86 -4.45
C GLY A 141 17.99 9.30 -4.49
N ILE A 142 17.17 10.31 -4.14
CA ILE A 142 17.62 11.70 -4.03
C ILE A 142 18.69 11.84 -2.95
N GLY A 143 18.47 11.26 -1.76
CA GLY A 143 19.46 11.33 -0.70
C GLY A 143 20.76 10.59 -1.07
N LYS A 144 20.65 9.48 -1.81
CA LYS A 144 21.80 8.76 -2.37
C LYS A 144 22.57 9.53 -3.43
N PHE A 145 21.87 10.13 -4.38
CA PHE A 145 22.46 10.97 -5.42
C PHE A 145 23.18 12.20 -4.84
N LEU A 146 22.67 12.75 -3.74
CA LEU A 146 23.26 13.90 -3.05
C LEU A 146 24.33 13.51 -2.02
N HIS A 147 24.72 12.22 -1.93
CA HIS A 147 25.67 11.70 -0.96
C HIS A 147 25.36 12.08 0.50
N LEU A 148 24.06 12.13 0.84
CA LEU A 148 23.60 12.37 2.21
C LEU A 148 23.75 11.09 3.05
N SER A 149 23.62 11.20 4.37
CA SER A 149 23.68 10.02 5.24
C SER A 149 22.53 9.04 4.98
N VAL A 150 22.74 7.76 5.34
CA VAL A 150 21.73 6.69 5.21
C VAL A 150 20.42 7.09 5.88
N GLY A 151 20.50 7.74 7.04
CA GLY A 151 19.35 8.26 7.78
C GLY A 151 18.54 9.28 6.99
N ILE A 152 19.19 10.26 6.34
CA ILE A 152 18.46 11.27 5.55
C ILE A 152 17.71 10.61 4.40
N SER A 153 18.36 9.71 3.66
CA SER A 153 17.73 9.00 2.54
C SER A 153 16.58 8.10 2.99
N TYR A 154 16.72 7.44 4.15
CA TYR A 154 15.66 6.65 4.75
C TYR A 154 14.41 7.50 5.05
N TYR A 155 14.57 8.63 5.74
CA TYR A 155 13.43 9.50 6.05
C TYR A 155 12.87 10.21 4.81
N LEU A 156 13.70 10.57 3.82
CA LEU A 156 13.23 11.11 2.54
C LEU A 156 12.35 10.10 1.80
N GLY A 157 12.71 8.81 1.78
CA GLY A 157 11.87 7.77 1.18
C GLY A 157 10.49 7.70 1.83
N ARG A 158 10.41 7.69 3.17
CA ARG A 158 9.13 7.74 3.90
C ARG A 158 8.34 9.02 3.61
N ILE A 159 8.99 10.18 3.61
CA ILE A 159 8.34 11.48 3.34
C ILE A 159 7.76 11.52 1.92
N PHE A 160 8.50 11.04 0.91
CA PHE A 160 7.99 11.00 -0.46
C PHE A 160 6.80 10.03 -0.60
N ASN A 161 6.79 8.92 0.12
CA ASN A 161 5.63 8.03 0.16
C ASN A 161 4.40 8.73 0.77
N ALA A 162 4.59 9.46 1.86
CA ALA A 162 3.54 10.26 2.50
C ALA A 162 2.99 11.36 1.58
N LEU A 163 3.87 12.03 0.82
CA LEU A 163 3.49 13.03 -0.17
C LEU A 163 2.65 12.42 -1.30
N ALA A 164 3.05 11.26 -1.83
CA ALA A 164 2.29 10.56 -2.87
C ALA A 164 0.90 10.16 -2.37
N TYR A 165 0.80 9.61 -1.16
CA TYR A 165 -0.47 9.32 -0.51
C TYR A 165 -1.35 10.57 -0.39
N ALA A 166 -0.80 11.68 0.13
CA ALA A 166 -1.52 12.94 0.31
C ALA A 166 -2.05 13.50 -1.02
N VAL A 167 -1.26 13.44 -2.10
CA VAL A 167 -1.67 13.87 -3.45
C VAL A 167 -2.83 13.00 -3.95
N LEU A 168 -2.68 11.67 -3.92
CA LEU A 168 -3.70 10.75 -4.42
C LEU A 168 -5.01 10.83 -3.62
N ALA A 169 -4.92 10.86 -2.29
CA ALA A 169 -6.06 11.02 -1.41
C ALA A 169 -6.76 12.38 -1.63
N TYR A 170 -5.99 13.46 -1.80
CA TYR A 170 -6.56 14.77 -2.09
C TYR A 170 -7.29 14.80 -3.45
N ILE A 171 -6.72 14.18 -4.50
CA ILE A 171 -7.40 14.01 -5.79
C ILE A 171 -8.71 13.25 -5.59
N ALA A 172 -8.70 12.14 -4.85
CA ALA A 172 -9.90 11.37 -4.56
C ALA A 172 -10.97 12.19 -3.83
N ILE A 173 -10.60 12.99 -2.82
CA ILE A 173 -11.53 13.88 -2.11
C ILE A 173 -12.10 14.94 -3.05
N ARG A 174 -11.30 15.51 -3.95
CA ARG A 174 -11.80 16.49 -4.93
C ARG A 174 -12.79 15.88 -5.91
N LEU A 175 -12.59 14.61 -6.29
CA LEU A 175 -13.45 13.88 -7.23
C LEU A 175 -14.77 13.39 -6.61
N SER A 176 -14.80 13.08 -5.30
CA SER A 176 -15.91 12.38 -4.64
C SER A 176 -17.23 13.16 -4.51
N GLY A 177 -17.28 14.41 -4.98
CA GLY A 177 -18.52 15.18 -5.05
C GLY A 177 -19.18 15.37 -3.67
N LYS A 178 -20.35 14.75 -3.48
CA LYS A 178 -21.11 14.80 -2.22
C LYS A 178 -20.48 13.96 -1.09
N ALA A 179 -19.64 12.97 -1.42
CA ALA A 179 -19.00 12.09 -0.43
C ALA A 179 -17.62 12.57 0.03
N LYS A 180 -17.31 13.85 -0.13
CA LYS A 180 -16.05 14.47 0.32
C LYS A 180 -15.70 14.14 1.76
N GLN A 181 -16.67 14.26 2.66
CA GLN A 181 -16.49 13.99 4.08
C GLN A 181 -16.19 12.50 4.35
N LEU A 182 -16.86 11.59 3.63
CA LEU A 182 -16.62 10.15 3.77
C LEU A 182 -15.20 9.77 3.34
N ILE A 183 -14.78 10.21 2.15
CA ILE A 183 -13.44 9.91 1.63
C ILE A 183 -12.37 10.55 2.51
N MET A 184 -12.60 11.76 3.01
CA MET A 184 -11.72 12.40 3.98
C MET A 184 -11.61 11.57 5.27
N MET A 185 -12.72 11.13 5.86
CA MET A 185 -12.70 10.29 7.06
C MET A 185 -11.86 9.02 6.85
N VAL A 186 -12.02 8.35 5.71
CA VAL A 186 -11.24 7.15 5.37
C VAL A 186 -9.75 7.47 5.18
N ALA A 187 -9.43 8.58 4.50
CA ALA A 187 -8.04 8.99 4.25
C ALA A 187 -7.29 9.38 5.54
N PHE A 188 -8.00 9.84 6.58
CA PHE A 188 -7.43 10.23 7.87
C PHE A 188 -7.45 9.10 8.92
N ILE A 189 -7.86 7.88 8.56
CA ILE A 189 -7.74 6.74 9.48
C ILE A 189 -6.26 6.62 9.91
N PRO A 190 -5.96 6.58 11.23
CA PRO A 190 -4.58 6.64 11.72
C PRO A 190 -3.66 5.58 11.12
N MET A 191 -4.18 4.36 10.90
CA MET A 191 -3.41 3.29 10.26
C MET A 191 -2.96 3.65 8.84
N ASN A 192 -3.80 4.33 8.06
CA ASN A 192 -3.43 4.73 6.69
C ASN A 192 -2.34 5.81 6.71
N LEU A 193 -2.35 6.70 7.71
CA LEU A 193 -1.33 7.72 7.89
C LEU A 193 0.01 7.13 8.35
N VAL A 194 -0.01 6.09 9.20
CA VAL A 194 1.20 5.35 9.59
C VAL A 194 1.78 4.61 8.39
N LEU A 195 0.95 3.93 7.59
CA LEU A 195 1.38 3.28 6.35
C LEU A 195 1.97 4.30 5.35
N ALA A 196 1.32 5.45 5.20
CA ALA A 196 1.79 6.55 4.36
C ALA A 196 3.20 7.04 4.75
N GLY A 197 3.48 7.10 6.05
CA GLY A 197 4.78 7.49 6.60
C GLY A 197 5.81 6.35 6.71
N SER A 198 5.61 5.22 6.03
CA SER A 198 6.49 4.05 6.10
C SER A 198 6.95 3.61 4.70
N TYR A 199 7.93 2.70 4.63
CA TYR A 199 8.18 1.96 3.39
C TYR A 199 7.08 0.93 3.18
N ASN A 200 6.05 1.31 2.42
CA ASN A 200 4.97 0.42 2.07
C ASN A 200 4.29 0.92 0.77
N GLN A 201 4.03 -0.01 -0.15
CA GLN A 201 3.30 0.25 -1.38
C GLN A 201 1.80 0.58 -1.19
N ASP A 202 1.27 0.30 0.00
CA ASP A 202 -0.14 0.48 0.34
C ASP A 202 -0.57 1.93 0.21
N SER A 203 0.35 2.87 0.44
CA SER A 203 0.16 4.30 0.23
C SER A 203 -0.36 4.64 -1.17
N VAL A 204 0.30 4.10 -2.20
CA VAL A 204 -0.10 4.30 -3.60
C VAL A 204 -1.39 3.52 -3.88
N SER A 205 -1.45 2.26 -3.45
CA SER A 205 -2.61 1.38 -3.70
C SER A 205 -3.91 1.93 -3.11
N LEU A 206 -3.88 2.39 -1.86
CA LEU A 206 -5.02 3.01 -1.18
C LEU A 206 -5.43 4.31 -1.88
N GLY A 207 -4.47 5.17 -2.25
CA GLY A 207 -4.74 6.39 -3.00
C GLY A 207 -5.48 6.13 -4.31
N LEU A 208 -5.03 5.14 -5.09
CA LEU A 208 -5.69 4.71 -6.32
C LEU A 208 -7.09 4.13 -6.06
N ALA A 209 -7.24 3.30 -5.02
CA ALA A 209 -8.53 2.76 -4.61
C ALA A 209 -9.53 3.87 -4.23
N TYR A 210 -9.07 4.92 -3.53
CA TYR A 210 -9.90 6.07 -3.20
C TYR A 210 -10.35 6.80 -4.46
N ILE A 211 -9.47 6.99 -5.46
CA ILE A 211 -9.85 7.62 -6.73
C ILE A 211 -10.94 6.80 -7.44
N ILE A 212 -10.80 5.48 -7.51
CA ILE A 212 -11.79 4.58 -8.09
C ILE A 212 -13.15 4.74 -7.40
N VAL A 213 -13.18 4.66 -6.07
CA VAL A 213 -14.40 4.77 -5.28
C VAL A 213 -15.01 6.17 -5.42
N SER A 214 -14.20 7.22 -5.40
CA SER A 214 -14.64 8.61 -5.58
C SER A 214 -15.26 8.86 -6.95
N LEU A 215 -14.69 8.32 -8.04
CA LEU A 215 -15.26 8.41 -9.38
C LEU A 215 -16.61 7.69 -9.45
N PHE A 216 -16.68 6.48 -8.90
CA PHE A 216 -17.91 5.71 -8.82
C PHE A 216 -19.02 6.48 -8.09
N ILE A 217 -18.75 6.96 -6.87
CA ILE A 217 -19.71 7.74 -6.08
C ILE A 217 -20.12 9.00 -6.83
N SER A 218 -19.17 9.69 -7.46
CA SER A 218 -19.47 10.89 -8.24
C SER A 218 -20.41 10.62 -9.42
N TRP A 219 -20.39 9.44 -10.03
CA TRP A 219 -21.30 9.11 -11.13
C TRP A 219 -22.68 8.68 -10.63
N VAL A 220 -22.75 8.03 -9.47
CA VAL A 220 -24.01 7.53 -8.91
C VAL A 220 -24.79 8.64 -8.18
N SER A 221 -24.11 9.50 -7.43
CA SER A 221 -24.76 10.48 -6.53
C SER A 221 -25.15 11.82 -7.17
N ASP A 222 -24.63 12.12 -8.35
CA ASP A 222 -24.85 13.39 -9.07
C ASP A 222 -25.69 13.12 -10.32
N SER A 223 -26.92 13.65 -10.39
CA SER A 223 -27.87 13.41 -11.48
C SER A 223 -27.38 13.94 -12.84
N GLU A 224 -26.62 15.03 -12.83
CA GLU A 224 -26.18 15.73 -14.04
C GLU A 224 -24.90 15.12 -14.62
N LYS A 225 -24.08 14.48 -13.78
CA LYS A 225 -22.85 13.82 -14.26
C LYS A 225 -23.17 12.58 -15.07
N LYS A 226 -22.60 12.55 -16.28
CA LYS A 226 -22.55 11.38 -17.17
C LYS A 226 -21.15 10.79 -17.19
N VAL A 227 -21.07 9.49 -17.44
CA VAL A 227 -19.79 8.80 -17.61
C VAL A 227 -19.24 9.11 -19.01
N ARG A 228 -18.22 9.97 -19.06
CA ARG A 228 -17.51 10.26 -20.32
C ARG A 228 -16.53 9.14 -20.62
N ASN A 229 -16.30 8.85 -21.91
CA ASN A 229 -15.35 7.80 -22.31
C ASN A 229 -13.94 8.02 -21.74
N ARG A 230 -13.48 9.27 -21.64
CA ARG A 230 -12.17 9.60 -21.05
C ARG A 230 -12.08 9.21 -19.57
N ASP A 231 -13.12 9.48 -18.80
CA ASP A 231 -13.16 9.15 -17.37
C ASP A 231 -13.30 7.63 -17.16
N LEU A 232 -14.01 6.93 -18.06
CA LEU A 232 -14.08 5.47 -18.06
C LEU A 232 -12.72 4.83 -18.39
N ILE A 233 -12.00 5.34 -19.39
CA ILE A 233 -10.65 4.87 -19.73
C ILE A 233 -9.70 5.09 -18.55
N LEU A 234 -9.73 6.27 -17.93
CA LEU A 234 -8.95 6.57 -16.73
C LEU A 234 -9.27 5.58 -15.61
N TYR A 235 -10.55 5.32 -15.36
CA TYR A 235 -11.01 4.35 -14.36
C TYR A 235 -10.45 2.94 -14.62
N VAL A 236 -10.50 2.47 -15.87
CA VAL A 236 -9.96 1.16 -16.28
C VAL A 236 -8.45 1.11 -16.09
N ILE A 237 -7.71 2.15 -16.50
CA ILE A 237 -6.26 2.22 -16.31
C ILE A 237 -5.90 2.13 -14.82
N ILE A 238 -6.60 2.88 -13.96
CA ILE A 238 -6.35 2.84 -12.51
C ILE A 238 -6.68 1.45 -11.94
N CYS A 239 -7.74 0.79 -12.40
CA CYS A 239 -8.05 -0.59 -11.98
C CYS A 239 -6.97 -1.58 -12.43
N CYS A 240 -6.46 -1.46 -13.65
CA CYS A 240 -5.35 -2.28 -14.14
C CYS A 240 -4.09 -2.08 -13.28
N LEU A 241 -3.71 -0.83 -13.01
CA LEU A 241 -2.57 -0.50 -12.14
C LEU A 241 -2.76 -1.06 -10.72
N LEU A 242 -3.96 -0.95 -10.18
CA LEU A 242 -4.24 -1.40 -8.82
C LEU A 242 -4.22 -2.93 -8.73
N ALA A 243 -4.69 -3.63 -9.76
CA ALA A 243 -4.64 -5.10 -9.82
C ALA A 243 -3.20 -5.64 -9.84
N THR A 244 -2.23 -4.90 -10.39
CA THR A 244 -0.81 -5.27 -10.35
C THR A 244 -0.11 -4.93 -9.04
N MET A 245 -0.75 -4.15 -8.16
CA MET A 245 -0.24 -3.84 -6.82
C MET A 245 -0.93 -4.66 -5.73
N LYS A 246 -2.23 -4.94 -5.85
CA LYS A 246 -2.99 -5.79 -4.92
C LYS A 246 -4.11 -6.52 -5.65
N LEU A 247 -3.90 -7.83 -5.83
CA LEU A 247 -4.83 -8.72 -6.54
C LEU A 247 -6.31 -8.58 -6.10
N PRO A 248 -6.65 -8.53 -4.80
CA PRO A 248 -8.05 -8.46 -4.37
C PRO A 248 -8.80 -7.22 -4.86
N TYR A 249 -8.09 -6.13 -5.17
CA TYR A 249 -8.71 -4.90 -5.65
C TYR A 249 -9.17 -4.95 -7.10
N VAL A 250 -8.90 -6.05 -7.83
CA VAL A 250 -9.51 -6.32 -9.14
C VAL A 250 -11.04 -6.20 -9.09
N LEU A 251 -11.66 -6.57 -7.96
CA LEU A 251 -13.12 -6.54 -7.78
C LEU A 251 -13.72 -5.13 -7.91
N LEU A 252 -12.91 -4.08 -7.74
CA LEU A 252 -13.38 -2.70 -7.88
C LEU A 252 -13.86 -2.40 -9.31
N ILE A 253 -13.37 -3.09 -10.35
CA ILE A 253 -13.91 -2.95 -11.71
C ILE A 253 -15.40 -3.30 -11.79
N GLY A 254 -15.87 -4.19 -10.90
CA GLY A 254 -17.26 -4.59 -10.79
C GLY A 254 -18.20 -3.44 -10.38
N LEU A 255 -17.68 -2.36 -9.80
CA LEU A 255 -18.48 -1.18 -9.46
C LEU A 255 -19.15 -0.55 -10.69
N LEU A 256 -18.56 -0.71 -11.88
CA LEU A 256 -19.17 -0.25 -13.13
C LEU A 256 -20.53 -0.90 -13.42
N LEU A 257 -20.79 -2.11 -12.92
CA LEU A 257 -22.06 -2.82 -13.10
C LEU A 257 -23.21 -2.17 -12.32
N PHE A 258 -22.90 -1.46 -11.24
CA PHE A 258 -23.89 -0.78 -10.40
C PHE A 258 -24.23 0.65 -10.90
N ILE A 259 -23.54 1.14 -11.94
CA ILE A 259 -23.83 2.46 -12.50
C ILE A 259 -25.05 2.37 -13.43
N PRO A 260 -26.09 3.20 -13.24
CA PRO A 260 -27.28 3.18 -14.09
C PRO A 260 -26.96 3.44 -15.57
N LYS A 261 -27.60 2.71 -16.48
CA LYS A 261 -27.42 2.84 -17.93
C LYS A 261 -27.64 4.26 -18.46
N SER A 262 -28.57 5.00 -17.84
CA SER A 262 -28.90 6.39 -18.21
C SER A 262 -27.71 7.34 -18.07
N LYS A 263 -26.68 6.96 -17.30
CA LYS A 263 -25.44 7.73 -17.14
C LYS A 263 -24.46 7.59 -18.28
N PHE A 264 -24.62 6.60 -19.15
CA PHE A 264 -23.71 6.33 -20.25
C PHE A 264 -24.23 6.89 -21.56
N ASN A 265 -23.34 7.50 -22.33
CA ASN A 265 -23.65 7.92 -23.69
C ASN A 265 -23.51 6.71 -24.64
N GLY A 266 -24.63 6.33 -25.28
CA GLY A 266 -24.69 5.34 -26.35
C GLY A 266 -25.39 4.02 -25.98
N ARG A 267 -25.86 3.29 -26.99
CA ARG A 267 -26.60 2.02 -26.85
C ARG A 267 -25.72 0.83 -26.38
N PHE A 268 -24.40 0.95 -26.48
CA PHE A 268 -23.44 -0.14 -26.21
C PHE A 268 -22.87 -0.15 -24.77
N PHE A 269 -23.68 0.21 -23.77
CA PHE A 269 -23.25 0.22 -22.36
C PHE A 269 -22.65 -1.12 -21.92
N TYR A 270 -23.39 -2.22 -22.10
CA TYR A 270 -22.94 -3.54 -21.67
C TYR A 270 -21.65 -3.97 -22.36
N GLY A 271 -21.49 -3.65 -23.64
CA GLY A 271 -20.25 -3.92 -24.38
C GLY A 271 -19.05 -3.21 -23.76
N LYS A 272 -19.19 -1.92 -23.41
CA LYS A 272 -18.11 -1.14 -22.77
C LYS A 272 -17.73 -1.70 -21.39
N VAL A 273 -18.72 -2.04 -20.56
CA VAL A 273 -18.46 -2.58 -19.22
C VAL A 273 -17.84 -3.96 -19.30
N ILE A 274 -18.37 -4.85 -20.15
CA ILE A 274 -17.79 -6.18 -20.37
C ILE A 274 -16.35 -6.06 -20.90
N SER A 275 -16.08 -5.18 -21.88
CA SER A 275 -14.72 -4.97 -22.37
C SER A 275 -13.77 -4.45 -21.29
N ALA A 276 -14.26 -3.58 -20.40
CA ALA A 276 -13.48 -3.06 -19.28
C ALA A 276 -13.14 -4.17 -18.27
N VAL A 277 -14.13 -4.98 -17.89
CA VAL A 277 -13.94 -6.12 -16.98
C VAL A 277 -12.97 -7.15 -17.59
N LEU A 278 -13.14 -7.51 -18.87
CA LEU A 278 -12.25 -8.42 -19.57
C LEU A 278 -10.82 -7.87 -19.67
N CYS A 279 -10.67 -6.57 -19.93
CA CYS A 279 -9.36 -5.92 -19.98
C CYS A 279 -8.64 -6.00 -18.63
N VAL A 280 -9.30 -5.59 -17.54
CA VAL A 280 -8.72 -5.65 -16.20
C VAL A 280 -8.44 -7.12 -15.80
N GLY A 281 -9.36 -8.03 -16.12
CA GLY A 281 -9.18 -9.47 -15.87
C GLY A 281 -7.97 -10.04 -16.62
N ALA A 282 -7.80 -9.71 -17.90
CA ALA A 282 -6.66 -10.14 -18.70
C ALA A 282 -5.34 -9.61 -18.15
N VAL A 283 -5.27 -8.32 -17.78
CA VAL A 283 -4.09 -7.72 -17.12
C VAL A 283 -3.79 -8.41 -15.79
N THR A 284 -4.83 -8.73 -15.01
CA THR A 284 -4.70 -9.39 -13.71
C THR A 284 -4.13 -10.80 -13.86
N VAL A 285 -4.66 -11.59 -14.79
CA VAL A 285 -4.17 -12.94 -15.09
C VAL A 285 -2.73 -12.88 -15.61
N PHE A 286 -2.45 -11.96 -16.54
CA PHE A 286 -1.11 -11.75 -17.06
C PHE A 286 -0.11 -11.41 -15.95
N TRP A 287 -0.45 -10.46 -15.09
CA TRP A 287 0.38 -10.08 -13.94
C TRP A 287 0.58 -11.24 -12.96
N PHE A 288 -0.48 -11.98 -12.65
CA PHE A 288 -0.40 -13.15 -11.78
C PHE A 288 0.57 -14.19 -12.35
N LEU A 289 0.47 -14.51 -13.64
CA LEU A 289 1.39 -15.44 -14.30
C LEU A 289 2.84 -14.96 -14.30
N LEU A 290 3.08 -13.66 -14.52
CA LEU A 290 4.42 -13.07 -14.41
C LEU A 290 4.97 -13.15 -12.98
N SER A 291 4.14 -12.83 -11.98
CA SER A 291 4.56 -12.83 -10.58
C SER A 291 4.97 -14.22 -10.06
N GLN A 292 4.46 -15.29 -10.67
CA GLN A 292 4.81 -16.68 -10.34
C GLN A 292 6.18 -17.12 -10.88
N GLN A 293 6.81 -16.35 -11.77
CA GLN A 293 8.11 -16.72 -12.34
C GLN A 293 9.25 -16.60 -11.31
N VAL A 294 9.08 -15.75 -10.29
CA VAL A 294 10.04 -15.60 -9.19
C VAL A 294 9.66 -16.57 -8.08
N LYS A 295 10.52 -17.57 -7.89
CA LYS A 295 10.32 -18.62 -6.89
C LYS A 295 10.89 -18.15 -5.56
N LEU A 296 10.03 -18.00 -4.56
CA LEU A 296 10.50 -17.93 -3.18
C LEU A 296 10.91 -19.33 -2.75
N ALA A 297 12.22 -19.52 -2.53
CA ALA A 297 12.76 -20.78 -2.02
C ALA A 297 12.17 -21.19 -0.65
N ASN A 298 11.56 -20.24 0.09
CA ASN A 298 11.12 -20.43 1.47
C ASN A 298 9.58 -20.48 1.65
N PHE A 299 8.77 -20.31 0.59
CA PHE A 299 7.30 -20.36 0.70
C PHE A 299 6.68 -21.69 0.24
N GLN A 300 7.51 -22.62 -0.23
CA GLN A 300 7.13 -24.03 -0.30
C GLN A 300 7.22 -24.59 1.12
N LEU A 301 6.13 -24.46 1.89
CA LEU A 301 5.93 -25.33 3.05
C LEU A 301 6.02 -26.77 2.54
N GLU A 302 7.02 -27.53 2.99
CA GLU A 302 7.12 -28.96 2.67
C GLU A 302 5.80 -29.65 3.04
N GLY A 303 5.07 -30.14 2.03
CA GLY A 303 3.76 -30.78 2.18
C GLY A 303 2.53 -29.90 1.90
N ALA A 304 2.68 -28.60 1.62
CA ALA A 304 1.56 -27.74 1.22
C ALA A 304 1.32 -27.78 -0.29
N ASP A 305 0.56 -28.78 -0.76
CA ASP A 305 0.05 -28.81 -2.14
C ASP A 305 -1.28 -28.03 -2.22
N LEU A 306 -1.31 -26.91 -2.95
CA LEU A 306 -2.52 -26.13 -3.18
C LEU A 306 -3.63 -26.97 -3.82
N ARG A 307 -3.27 -27.85 -4.76
CA ARG A 307 -4.24 -28.73 -5.43
C ARG A 307 -4.78 -29.76 -4.45
N GLY A 308 -3.91 -30.40 -3.68
CA GLY A 308 -4.25 -31.30 -2.59
C GLY A 308 -5.15 -30.64 -1.54
N GLN A 309 -4.86 -29.40 -1.13
CA GLN A 309 -5.68 -28.64 -0.18
C GLN A 309 -7.06 -28.31 -0.74
N LEU A 310 -7.15 -27.83 -1.99
CA LEU A 310 -8.43 -27.57 -2.65
C LEU A 310 -9.25 -28.86 -2.82
N MET A 311 -8.59 -29.96 -3.20
CA MET A 311 -9.26 -31.26 -3.29
C MET A 311 -9.71 -31.76 -1.93
N ASN A 312 -8.91 -31.59 -0.88
CA ASN A 312 -9.29 -32.00 0.48
C ASN A 312 -10.48 -31.16 1.00
N LEU A 313 -10.53 -29.87 0.65
CA LEU A 313 -11.65 -28.99 1.00
C LEU A 313 -12.97 -29.42 0.33
N ILE A 314 -12.89 -29.89 -0.92
CA ILE A 314 -14.05 -30.40 -1.68
C ILE A 314 -14.46 -31.79 -1.20
N HIS A 315 -13.51 -32.67 -0.89
CA HIS A 315 -13.79 -34.08 -0.54
C HIS A 315 -14.13 -34.27 0.95
N ARG A 316 -13.70 -33.35 1.82
CA ARG A 316 -13.96 -33.41 3.27
C ARG A 316 -14.51 -32.09 3.82
N PRO A 317 -15.61 -31.55 3.27
CA PRO A 317 -16.17 -30.28 3.71
C PRO A 317 -16.53 -30.30 5.21
N GLN A 318 -16.96 -31.44 5.75
CA GLN A 318 -17.28 -31.62 7.17
C GLN A 318 -16.12 -31.36 8.13
N ASP A 319 -14.86 -31.48 7.70
CA ASP A 319 -13.69 -31.22 8.54
C ASP A 319 -13.43 -29.70 8.66
N TYR A 320 -13.85 -28.93 7.65
CA TYR A 320 -13.63 -27.49 7.56
C TYR A 320 -14.85 -26.66 8.03
N LEU A 321 -16.07 -27.19 7.89
CA LEU A 321 -17.30 -26.52 8.33
C LEU A 321 -17.24 -26.10 9.82
N PRO A 322 -16.79 -26.95 10.78
CA PRO A 322 -16.66 -26.55 12.18
C PRO A 322 -15.69 -25.40 12.41
N VAL A 323 -14.63 -25.29 11.60
CA VAL A 323 -13.64 -24.21 11.68
C VAL A 323 -14.24 -22.89 11.17
N VAL A 324 -14.98 -22.94 10.07
CA VAL A 324 -15.70 -21.79 9.50
C VAL A 324 -16.79 -21.30 10.47
N PHE A 325 -17.52 -22.22 11.12
CA PHE A 325 -18.57 -21.89 12.08
C PHE A 325 -18.05 -21.54 13.49
N LYS A 326 -16.81 -21.93 13.85
CA LYS A 326 -16.19 -21.54 15.14
C LYS A 326 -15.80 -20.07 15.23
N VAL A 327 -15.82 -19.32 14.12
CA VAL A 327 -15.48 -17.89 14.12
C VAL A 327 -16.47 -17.04 14.94
N ASN A 328 -17.65 -17.57 15.30
CA ASN A 328 -18.62 -16.88 16.16
C ASN A 328 -18.45 -17.12 17.68
N ALA A 329 -17.40 -17.80 18.13
CA ALA A 329 -17.21 -18.13 19.55
C ALA A 329 -15.94 -17.53 20.20
N PHE A 330 -15.44 -16.41 19.68
CA PHE A 330 -14.38 -15.60 20.30
C PHE A 330 -14.88 -14.24 20.80
N VAL A 331 -16.10 -14.21 21.33
CA VAL A 331 -16.58 -13.15 22.21
C VAL A 331 -17.10 -13.83 23.47
N HIS A 332 -16.21 -14.10 24.42
CA HIS A 332 -16.48 -14.12 25.86
C HIS A 332 -15.18 -13.98 26.64
#